data_AF-A0A9W7ZV19-F1
#
_entry.id   AF-A0A9W7ZV19-F1
#
_cell.length_a   1.000
_cell.length_b   1.000
_cell.length_c   1.000
_cell.angle_alpha   90.00
_cell.angle_beta   90.00
_cell.angle_gamma   90.00
#
_symmetry.space_group_name_H-M   'P 1'
#
loop_
_entity.id
_entity.type
_entity.pdbx_description
1 polymer ?
#
loop_
_entity_poly.entity_id
_entity_poly.type
_entity_poly.pdbx_seq_one_letter_code
_entity_poly.pdbx_strand_id
1 'polypeptide(L)'
;MKSIYFGAIIIAFSASVQAQYQHDPRQECVRDHAGYDMWSDGCNDCACRKDGSVWCSEKYCQDIVDNPLFRCTAYDVGRTWTYKKMPCQCTQKGGVVCQHVITTQ
;
A
#
# COMPACT_ATOMS: atom_id res chain seq x y z
N MET A 1 30.96 -13.83 -60.64
CA MET A 1 30.00 -13.42 -61.71
C MET A 1 28.68 -14.15 -61.50
N LYS A 2 27.55 -13.44 -61.69
CA LYS A 2 26.12 -13.73 -61.36
C LYS A 2 25.73 -13.31 -59.93
N SER A 3 25.26 -12.07 -59.69
CA SER A 3 23.97 -11.40 -60.00
C SER A 3 22.91 -11.57 -58.89
N ILE A 4 22.81 -10.66 -57.89
CA ILE A 4 21.89 -9.50 -57.62
C ILE A 4 20.45 -9.75 -57.07
N TYR A 5 20.14 -9.03 -55.96
CA TYR A 5 18.87 -8.63 -55.28
C TYR A 5 18.11 -9.72 -54.46
N PHE A 6 17.71 -9.54 -53.19
CA PHE A 6 16.89 -8.47 -52.57
C PHE A 6 17.15 -8.35 -51.04
N GLY A 7 17.09 -7.13 -50.50
CA GLY A 7 16.36 -6.82 -49.25
C GLY A 7 16.95 -7.19 -47.86
N ALA A 8 17.45 -6.17 -47.16
CA ALA A 8 17.38 -5.90 -45.71
C ALA A 8 17.37 -7.08 -44.69
N ILE A 9 18.42 -7.16 -43.86
CA ILE A 9 18.33 -7.70 -42.50
C ILE A 9 18.86 -6.63 -41.54
N ILE A 10 17.95 -5.75 -41.13
CA ILE A 10 18.13 -4.84 -40.00
C ILE A 10 17.71 -5.61 -38.74
N ILE A 11 18.59 -5.55 -37.73
CA ILE A 11 18.49 -6.13 -36.38
C ILE A 11 17.03 -6.17 -35.85
N ALA A 12 16.43 -7.36 -35.81
CA ALA A 12 15.12 -7.56 -35.23
C ALA A 12 15.21 -7.68 -33.69
N PHE A 13 15.40 -6.56 -33.00
CA PHE A 13 14.83 -6.45 -31.65
C PHE A 13 13.32 -6.35 -31.87
N SER A 14 12.61 -7.42 -31.55
CA SER A 14 11.18 -7.59 -31.81
C SER A 14 10.38 -6.37 -31.35
N ALA A 15 9.77 -5.69 -32.32
CA ALA A 15 8.87 -4.55 -32.13
C ALA A 15 7.52 -4.99 -31.54
N SER A 16 7.55 -5.68 -30.40
CA SER A 16 6.35 -6.08 -29.63
C SER A 16 6.44 -5.78 -28.13
N VAL A 17 7.60 -5.40 -27.59
CA VAL A 17 7.75 -5.17 -26.12
C VAL A 17 7.54 -3.69 -25.74
N GLN A 18 6.87 -2.91 -26.57
CA GLN A 18 6.64 -1.48 -26.30
C GLN A 18 5.23 -1.05 -26.69
N ALA A 19 4.23 -1.86 -26.33
CA ALA A 19 2.92 -1.29 -26.03
C ALA A 19 3.06 -0.54 -24.69
N GLN A 20 3.40 0.75 -24.77
CA GLN A 20 3.19 1.78 -23.76
C GLN A 20 3.02 1.25 -22.32
N TYR A 21 4.11 1.06 -21.56
CA TYR A 21 4.02 0.86 -20.12
C TYR A 21 3.58 2.19 -19.49
N GLN A 22 2.28 2.48 -19.58
CA GLN A 22 1.68 3.58 -18.87
C GLN A 22 1.68 3.19 -17.39
N HIS A 23 2.67 3.69 -16.65
CA HIS A 23 2.71 3.52 -15.21
C HIS A 23 1.40 4.09 -14.64
N ASP A 24 0.56 3.22 -14.09
CA ASP A 24 -0.67 3.59 -13.38
C ASP A 24 -0.33 3.63 -11.88
N PRO A 25 -0.13 4.84 -11.30
CA PRO A 25 0.27 4.97 -9.90
C PRO A 25 -0.75 4.36 -8.94
N ARG A 26 -2.03 4.37 -9.32
CA ARG A 26 -3.09 3.77 -8.52
C ARG A 26 -2.94 2.25 -8.45
N GLN A 27 -2.56 1.62 -9.55
CA GLN A 27 -2.33 0.17 -9.58
C GLN A 27 -1.08 -0.23 -8.80
N GLU A 28 -0.09 0.66 -8.70
CA GLU A 28 1.04 0.46 -7.80
C GLU A 28 0.58 0.46 -6.34
N CYS A 29 -0.18 1.46 -5.91
CA CYS A 29 -0.80 1.48 -4.58
C CYS A 29 -1.60 0.20 -4.31
N VAL A 30 -2.44 -0.24 -5.27
CA VAL A 30 -3.20 -1.49 -5.12
C VAL A 30 -2.29 -2.70 -4.89
N ARG A 31 -1.17 -2.82 -5.63
CA ARG A 31 -0.20 -3.90 -5.44
C ARG A 31 0.46 -3.83 -4.06
N ASP A 32 0.85 -2.64 -3.65
CA ASP A 32 1.45 -2.41 -2.33
C ASP A 32 0.46 -2.70 -1.21
N HIS A 33 -0.85 -2.56 -1.45
CA HIS A 33 -1.90 -2.87 -0.50
C HIS A 33 -2.54 -4.25 -0.74
N ALA A 34 -1.72 -5.26 -1.03
CA ALA A 34 -2.13 -6.67 -1.18
C ALA A 34 -3.26 -6.92 -2.19
N GLY A 35 -3.33 -6.09 -3.24
CA GLY A 35 -4.37 -6.15 -4.26
C GLY A 35 -5.67 -5.43 -3.89
N TYR A 36 -5.73 -4.75 -2.74
CA TYR A 36 -6.92 -4.03 -2.30
C TYR A 36 -6.87 -2.57 -2.71
N ASP A 37 -7.92 -2.15 -3.40
CA ASP A 37 -8.15 -0.77 -3.81
C ASP A 37 -8.85 0.06 -2.73
N MET A 38 -9.53 -0.63 -1.82
CA MET A 38 -10.15 -0.10 -0.62
C MET A 38 -9.95 -1.09 0.53
N TRP A 39 -9.66 -0.58 1.72
CA TRP A 39 -9.51 -1.39 2.94
C TRP A 39 -9.91 -0.59 4.17
N SER A 40 -10.00 -1.29 5.31
CA SER A 40 -10.22 -0.65 6.61
C SER A 40 -8.92 -0.63 7.41
N ASP A 41 -8.58 0.53 7.98
CA ASP A 41 -7.53 0.71 8.97
C ASP A 41 -8.19 1.14 10.29
N GLY A 42 -8.41 0.16 11.17
CA GLY A 42 -9.22 0.34 12.37
C GLY A 42 -10.68 0.63 12.02
N CYS A 43 -11.14 1.85 12.33
CA CYS A 43 -12.47 2.36 11.97
C CYS A 43 -12.45 3.26 10.73
N ASN A 44 -11.27 3.56 10.21
CA ASN A 44 -11.07 4.41 9.06
C ASN A 44 -11.17 3.57 7.78
N ASP A 45 -11.87 4.12 6.82
CA ASP A 45 -11.89 3.62 5.44
C ASP A 45 -10.74 4.25 4.68
N CYS A 46 -9.95 3.42 4.00
CA CYS A 46 -8.81 3.82 3.18
C CYS A 46 -8.98 3.37 1.73
N ALA A 47 -8.38 4.11 0.79
CA ALA A 47 -8.45 3.82 -0.64
C ALA A 47 -7.25 4.38 -1.43
N CYS A 48 -6.93 3.72 -2.55
CA CYS A 48 -5.93 4.20 -3.51
C CYS A 48 -6.48 5.31 -4.41
N ARG A 49 -5.81 6.46 -4.42
CA ARG A 49 -6.10 7.59 -5.30
C ARG A 49 -5.46 7.41 -6.68
N LYS A 50 -5.93 8.19 -7.65
CA LYS A 50 -5.43 8.16 -9.04
C LYS A 50 -3.94 8.51 -9.16
N ASP A 51 -3.42 9.29 -8.23
CA ASP A 51 -2.01 9.67 -8.16
C ASP A 51 -1.13 8.65 -7.42
N GLY A 52 -1.70 7.51 -6.99
CA GLY A 52 -1.00 6.46 -6.24
C GLY A 52 -0.90 6.74 -4.74
N SER A 53 -1.38 7.89 -4.27
CA SER A 53 -1.42 8.15 -2.83
C SER A 53 -2.56 7.39 -2.14
N VAL A 54 -2.38 7.10 -0.86
CA VAL A 54 -3.43 6.57 0.01
C VAL A 54 -4.23 7.71 0.60
N TRP A 55 -5.55 7.60 0.54
CA TRP A 55 -6.45 8.40 1.37
C TRP A 55 -7.08 7.52 2.42
N CYS A 56 -7.14 8.01 3.66
CA CYS A 56 -7.94 7.43 4.71
C CYS A 56 -8.88 8.49 5.28
N SER A 57 -10.05 8.07 5.75
CA SER A 57 -10.86 8.90 6.63
C SER A 57 -10.13 9.13 7.97
N GLU A 58 -10.44 10.24 8.63
CA GLU A 58 -9.85 10.64 9.91
C GLU A 58 -10.91 10.53 11.03
N LYS A 59 -11.59 9.38 11.12
CA LYS A 59 -12.53 9.11 12.18
C LYS A 59 -11.77 8.84 13.48
N TYR A 60 -12.32 9.33 14.57
CA TYR A 60 -11.88 8.97 15.91
C TYR A 60 -12.34 7.53 16.22
N CYS A 61 -11.39 6.60 16.32
CA CYS A 61 -11.69 5.19 16.57
C CYS A 61 -11.93 4.92 18.07
N GLN A 62 -13.15 5.20 18.52
CA GLN A 62 -13.63 5.05 19.89
C GLN A 62 -13.32 3.65 20.46
N ASP A 63 -13.55 2.60 19.66
CA ASP A 63 -13.39 1.19 20.05
C ASP A 63 -11.97 0.81 20.49
N ILE A 64 -10.97 1.59 20.06
CA ILE A 64 -9.56 1.39 20.40
C ILE A 64 -9.19 2.21 21.64
N VAL A 65 -9.73 3.43 21.78
CA VAL A 65 -9.35 4.34 22.88
C VAL A 65 -10.13 4.05 24.16
N ASP A 66 -11.41 3.69 24.05
CA ASP A 66 -12.28 3.45 25.20
C ASP A 66 -12.21 2.00 25.71
N ASN A 67 -11.46 1.13 25.03
CA ASN A 67 -11.23 -0.21 25.51
C ASN A 67 -10.24 -0.17 26.69
N PRO A 68 -10.64 -0.61 27.90
CA PRO A 68 -9.76 -0.61 29.07
C PRO A 68 -8.46 -1.39 28.86
N LEU A 69 -8.44 -2.37 27.94
CA LEU A 69 -7.26 -3.16 27.59
C LEU A 69 -6.22 -2.36 26.77
N PHE A 70 -6.66 -1.29 26.10
CA PHE A 70 -5.86 -0.50 25.16
C PHE A 70 -5.58 0.92 25.65
N ARG A 71 -5.99 1.27 26.88
CA ARG A 71 -5.60 2.53 27.51
C ARG A 71 -4.07 2.64 27.58
N CYS A 72 -3.55 3.79 27.18
CA CYS A 72 -2.14 4.12 27.30
C CYS A 72 -1.94 5.14 28.42
N THR A 73 -0.97 4.89 29.29
CA THR A 73 -0.45 5.86 30.26
C THR A 73 0.95 6.33 29.86
N ALA A 74 1.51 7.28 30.60
CA ALA A 74 2.91 7.70 30.41
C ALA A 74 3.92 6.55 30.59
N TYR A 75 3.54 5.48 31.29
CA TYR A 75 4.38 4.29 31.49
C TYR A 75 4.26 3.25 30.38
N ASP A 76 3.24 3.37 29.52
CA ASP A 76 2.96 2.40 28.47
C ASP A 76 3.57 2.81 27.12
N VAL A 77 4.31 3.92 27.03
CA VAL A 77 4.91 4.40 25.78
C VAL A 77 5.74 3.28 25.13
N GLY A 78 5.43 2.96 23.87
CA GLY A 78 6.08 1.88 23.14
C GLY A 78 5.53 0.47 23.41
N ARG A 79 4.57 0.28 24.33
CA ARG A 79 3.83 -0.99 24.48
C ARG A 79 3.16 -1.35 23.16
N THR A 80 3.39 -2.56 22.66
CA THR A 80 2.81 -3.06 21.41
C THR A 80 1.83 -4.21 21.62
N TRP A 81 0.76 -4.26 20.82
CA TRP A 81 -0.19 -5.39 20.78
C TRP A 81 -0.73 -5.59 19.37
N THR A 82 -1.46 -6.68 19.13
CA THR A 82 -2.17 -6.90 17.87
C THR A 82 -3.67 -6.73 18.08
N TYR A 83 -4.31 -5.84 17.33
CA TYR A 83 -5.76 -5.67 17.30
C TYR A 83 -6.26 -5.85 15.87
N LYS A 84 -7.21 -6.77 15.65
CA LYS A 84 -7.73 -7.09 14.30
C LYS A 84 -6.63 -7.30 13.24
N LYS A 85 -5.55 -8.01 13.60
CA LYS A 85 -4.36 -8.31 12.77
C LYS A 85 -3.43 -7.11 12.47
N MET A 86 -3.66 -5.98 13.11
CA MET A 86 -2.80 -4.80 12.99
C MET A 86 -1.95 -4.65 14.25
N PRO A 87 -0.63 -4.43 14.15
CA PRO A 87 0.18 -3.99 15.25
C PRO A 87 -0.28 -2.60 15.67
N CYS A 88 -0.48 -2.46 16.97
CA CYS A 88 -0.81 -1.22 17.62
C CYS A 88 0.26 -0.90 18.65
N GLN A 89 0.47 0.39 18.89
CA GLN A 89 1.41 0.89 19.89
C GLN A 89 0.90 2.12 20.62
N CYS A 90 1.34 2.27 21.87
CA CYS A 90 1.12 3.48 22.65
C CYS A 90 2.11 4.58 22.27
N THR A 91 1.60 5.79 22.07
CA THR A 91 2.38 6.99 21.70
C THR A 91 2.80 7.81 22.93
N GLN A 92 3.81 8.66 22.78
CA GLN A 92 4.25 9.60 23.83
C GLN A 92 3.16 10.59 24.26
N LYS A 93 2.13 10.82 23.44
CA LYS A 93 0.98 11.70 23.75
C LYS A 93 -0.15 10.96 24.48
N GLY A 94 0.04 9.69 24.86
CA GLY A 94 -0.97 8.87 25.54
C GLY A 94 -2.06 8.31 24.63
N GLY A 95 -1.92 8.46 23.31
CA GLY A 95 -2.84 7.87 22.32
C GLY A 95 -2.37 6.51 21.82
N VAL A 96 -3.27 5.79 21.14
CA VAL A 96 -2.98 4.54 20.42
C VAL A 96 -2.82 4.82 18.93
N VAL A 97 -1.83 4.19 18.29
CA VAL A 97 -1.72 4.12 16.83
C VAL A 97 -1.68 2.65 16.43
N CYS A 98 -2.57 2.24 15.52
CA CYS A 98 -2.52 0.94 14.85
C CYS A 98 -2.05 1.13 13.42
N GLN A 99 -1.29 0.17 12.90
CA GLN A 99 -0.79 0.19 11.54
C GLN A 99 -1.22 -1.09 10.84
N HIS A 100 -1.71 -0.98 9.62
CA HIS A 100 -1.93 -2.16 8.80
C HIS A 100 -0.56 -2.77 8.40
N VAL A 101 -0.31 -4.04 8.76
CA VAL A 101 0.88 -4.74 8.24
C VAL A 101 0.57 -5.15 6.82
N ILE A 102 1.26 -4.52 5.87
CA ILE A 102 1.38 -5.06 4.53
C ILE A 102 2.36 -6.23 4.65
N THR A 103 1.86 -7.46 4.76
CA THR A 103 2.71 -8.64 4.62
C THR A 103 3.17 -8.71 3.16
N THR A 104 4.39 -8.28 2.89
CA THR A 104 5.09 -8.63 1.66
C THR A 104 5.30 -10.14 1.66
N GLN A 105 4.64 -10.85 0.74
CA GLN A 105 4.97 -12.23 0.38
C GLN A 105 6.12 -12.25 -0.61
#